data_AF-L0PB04-F1
#
_entry.id   AF-L0PB04-F1
#
_cell.length_a   1.000
_cell.length_b   1.000
_cell.length_c   1.000
_cell.angle_alpha   90.00
_cell.angle_beta   90.00
_cell.angle_gamma   90.00
#
_symmetry.space_group_name_H-M   'P 1'
#
loop_
_entity.id
_entity.type
_entity.pdbx_description
1 polymer ?
#
loop_
_entity_poly.entity_id
_entity_poly.type
_entity_poly.pdbx_seq_one_letter_code
_entity_poly.pdbx_strand_id
1 'polypeptide(L)'
;IHVDFPTSTSVFKFRVVQWLLSEVLLALSVSFNYLKPHLFKYILRASCIIIILDFFLNIIWLPIGVSKTYGFQDKSFLMKTYNGTGAVSVWNWCLSFLSTASLIVGFDAPGHIAEETENASLNAARGVFTSALLSGLLGLPSVFLFLFCSPSLNNLFALDAPQPFVQFYVLSLGKKGHIFLNIVIILGHLLNTTVAILASSRLAYAIARDGVLFLSGWVSKIDVQRQPRNSVTLIWIASSIILCTILFSQVAFTSFISAMTLPTVCSYGLIACLGDEKDISVKGLEIIRQCYKVYLEAYTSLLEKKEEFYGRSLIIANREMVEQDSDVLLQDAYKTDIALLVVGNSATTHIDLLLRARQKGILTQIVHNASIMNAVSAVGLQLYNFGQTVSLVFFTETWKPNSIYFRIKENRDLGLHTLILLGEFEDIESIILCLLDDIDLRINEPSFESLARGKKNYESPRYMSISHAIGQMLELEFLCGRKVYDESTLAIGVARIGSSTEKIVAGSFKQLASVDFGSPLHSLILFGHRIHILEIEYIRAYALDTE
;
A
#
# COMPACT_ATOMS: atom_id res chain seq x y z
N ILE A 1 29.80 -4.70 45.20
CA ILE A 1 28.39 -4.66 45.68
C ILE A 1 27.63 -5.67 44.82
N HIS A 2 27.43 -6.89 45.32
CA HIS A 2 26.52 -7.86 44.71
C HIS A 2 25.11 -7.38 45.04
N VAL A 3 24.51 -6.62 44.12
CA VAL A 3 23.10 -6.27 44.23
C VAL A 3 22.35 -7.49 43.68
N ASP A 4 21.70 -8.26 44.56
CA ASP A 4 20.76 -9.34 44.20
C ASP A 4 19.52 -8.73 43.53
N PHE A 5 19.71 -8.19 42.31
CA PHE A 5 18.61 -7.72 41.49
C PHE A 5 18.22 -8.84 40.51
N PRO A 6 16.95 -9.26 40.49
CA PRO A 6 16.50 -10.31 39.58
C PRO A 6 16.71 -9.87 38.13
N THR A 7 17.38 -10.70 37.32
CA THR A 7 17.72 -10.40 35.92
C THR A 7 16.74 -10.99 34.90
N SER A 8 15.75 -11.77 35.37
CA SER A 8 14.77 -12.45 34.51
C SER A 8 13.57 -11.55 34.21
N THR A 9 13.17 -11.51 32.94
CA THR A 9 11.95 -10.81 32.45
C THR A 9 10.66 -11.38 33.00
N SER A 10 10.68 -12.56 33.61
CA SER A 10 9.54 -13.14 34.32
C SER A 10 9.21 -12.38 35.61
N VAL A 11 10.18 -11.67 36.20
CA VAL A 11 10.04 -10.97 37.47
C VAL A 11 9.50 -9.56 37.26
N PHE A 12 8.36 -9.25 37.90
CA PHE A 12 7.72 -7.93 37.80
C PHE A 12 8.67 -6.78 38.18
N LYS A 13 9.46 -6.92 39.25
CA LYS A 13 10.43 -5.90 39.67
C LYS A 13 11.47 -5.55 38.60
N PHE A 14 11.92 -6.55 37.82
CA PHE A 14 12.85 -6.33 36.72
C PHE A 14 12.16 -5.60 35.56
N ARG A 15 10.92 -6.01 35.21
CA ARG A 15 10.12 -5.32 34.19
C ARG A 15 9.83 -3.85 34.54
N VAL A 16 9.61 -3.53 35.81
CA VAL A 16 9.43 -2.14 36.28
C VAL A 16 10.69 -1.31 36.05
N VAL A 17 11.88 -1.86 36.32
CA VAL A 17 13.15 -1.16 36.05
C VAL A 17 13.38 -0.98 34.55
N GLN A 18 13.09 -2.01 33.75
CA GLN A 18 13.17 -1.91 32.29
C GLN A 18 12.22 -0.83 31.75
N TRP A 19 10.97 -0.82 32.21
CA TRP A 19 9.97 0.21 31.86
C TRP A 19 10.46 1.61 32.24
N LEU A 20 10.89 1.81 33.49
CA LEU A 20 11.32 3.12 33.98
C LEU A 20 12.54 3.66 33.22
N LEU A 21 13.53 2.80 32.95
CA LEU A 21 14.68 3.19 32.13
C LEU A 21 14.27 3.52 30.70
N SER A 22 13.35 2.76 30.12
CA SER A 22 12.87 2.97 28.75
C SER A 22 12.06 4.26 28.63
N GLU A 23 11.24 4.60 29.63
CA GLU A 23 10.54 5.88 29.75
C GLU A 23 11.51 7.06 29.86
N VAL A 24 12.56 6.93 30.68
CA VAL A 24 13.59 7.98 30.81
C VAL A 24 14.31 8.20 29.48
N LEU A 25 14.66 7.14 28.76
CA LEU A 25 15.30 7.25 27.44
C LEU A 25 14.36 7.82 26.38
N LEU A 26 13.07 7.45 26.42
CA LEU A 26 12.05 8.01 25.54
C LEU A 26 11.86 9.51 25.80
N ALA A 27 11.72 9.90 27.07
CA ALA A 27 11.62 11.30 27.48
C ALA A 27 12.85 12.12 27.06
N LEU A 28 14.05 11.54 27.18
CA LEU A 28 15.29 12.16 26.70
C LEU A 28 15.28 12.34 25.18
N SER A 29 14.87 11.32 24.41
CA SER A 29 14.75 11.40 22.94
C SER A 29 13.73 12.45 22.49
N VAL A 30 12.62 12.55 23.21
CA VAL A 30 11.57 13.55 22.98
C VAL A 30 12.08 14.95 23.31
N SER A 31 12.87 15.11 24.39
CA SER A 31 13.43 16.41 24.79
C SER A 31 14.30 17.02 23.69
N PHE A 32 15.04 16.19 22.95
CA PHE A 32 15.84 16.63 21.80
C PHE A 32 15.01 17.17 20.64
N ASN A 33 13.76 16.72 20.48
CA ASN A 33 12.84 17.23 19.47
C ASN A 33 12.26 18.61 19.79
N TYR A 34 12.39 19.08 21.04
CA TYR A 34 12.01 20.45 21.43
C TYR A 34 13.14 21.48 21.23
N LEU A 35 14.34 21.02 20.87
CA LEU A 35 15.47 21.90 20.61
C LEU A 35 15.24 22.74 19.35
N LYS A 36 15.89 23.91 19.29
CA LYS A 36 15.77 24.82 18.15
C LYS A 36 16.25 24.13 16.85
N PRO A 37 15.62 24.38 15.69
CA PRO A 37 15.92 23.71 14.42
C PRO A 37 17.42 23.71 14.05
N HIS A 38 18.13 24.81 14.30
CA HIS A 38 19.55 24.92 13.96
C HIS A 38 20.48 24.04 14.81
N LEU A 39 20.05 23.57 15.98
CA LEU A 39 20.80 22.58 16.78
C LEU A 39 20.59 21.16 16.24
N PHE A 40 19.47 20.91 15.58
CA PHE A 40 19.10 19.58 15.09
C PHE A 40 20.11 19.05 14.05
N LYS A 41 20.75 19.94 13.28
CA LYS A 41 21.85 19.57 12.37
C LYS A 41 23.02 18.88 13.08
N TYR A 42 23.30 19.23 14.33
CA TYR A 42 24.37 18.60 15.10
C TYR A 42 23.96 17.23 15.60
N ILE A 43 22.69 17.04 15.95
CA ILE A 43 22.11 15.75 16.35
C ILE A 43 22.15 14.77 15.18
N LEU A 44 21.75 15.21 13.98
CA LEU A 44 21.84 14.40 12.77
C LEU A 44 23.28 14.01 12.45
N ARG A 45 24.22 14.96 12.51
CA ARG A 45 25.66 14.69 12.29
C ARG A 45 26.22 13.71 13.33
N ALA A 46 25.88 13.90 14.61
CA ALA A 46 26.30 13.00 15.68
C ALA A 46 25.73 11.60 15.48
N SER A 47 24.46 11.48 15.06
CA SER A 47 23.81 10.21 14.73
C SER A 47 24.57 9.48 13.61
N CYS A 48 24.85 10.17 12.49
CA CYS A 48 25.63 9.60 11.40
C CYS A 48 27.02 9.14 11.85
N ILE A 49 27.74 9.94 12.65
CA ILE A 49 29.07 9.59 13.17
C ILE A 49 29.00 8.33 14.04
N ILE A 50 28.02 8.24 14.93
CA ILE A 50 27.86 7.09 15.83
C ILE A 50 27.48 5.83 15.05
N ILE A 51 26.59 5.93 14.04
CA ILE A 51 26.23 4.79 13.19
C ILE A 51 27.43 4.30 12.37
N ILE A 52 28.20 5.22 11.79
CA ILE A 52 29.43 4.88 11.05
C ILE A 52 30.47 4.24 11.99
N LEU A 53 30.63 4.79 13.20
CA LEU A 53 31.51 4.23 14.21
C LEU A 53 31.07 2.81 14.59
N ASP A 54 29.79 2.59 14.88
CA ASP A 54 29.23 1.28 15.21
C ASP A 54 29.44 0.28 14.06
N PHE A 55 29.20 0.70 12.81
CA PHE A 55 29.44 -0.11 11.63
C PHE A 55 30.91 -0.56 11.53
N PHE A 56 31.88 0.37 11.65
CA PHE A 56 33.30 0.01 11.58
C PHE A 56 33.77 -0.83 12.78
N LEU A 57 33.23 -0.58 13.98
CA LEU A 57 33.51 -1.41 15.15
C LEU A 57 33.02 -2.84 14.92
N ASN A 58 31.82 -3.03 14.38
CA ASN A 58 31.30 -4.35 14.06
C ASN A 58 32.05 -5.02 12.90
N ILE A 59 32.53 -4.28 11.90
CA ILE A 59 33.29 -4.88 10.79
C ILE A 59 34.71 -5.28 11.17
N ILE A 60 35.38 -4.49 12.01
CA ILE A 60 36.81 -4.69 12.31
C ILE A 60 36.98 -5.42 13.63
N TRP A 61 36.37 -4.90 14.69
CA TRP A 61 36.67 -5.33 16.05
C TRP A 61 36.01 -6.66 16.40
N LEU A 62 34.77 -6.88 15.95
CA LEU A 62 34.04 -8.11 16.22
C LEU A 62 34.73 -9.36 15.61
N PRO A 63 35.14 -9.39 14.33
CA PRO A 63 35.88 -10.54 13.78
C PRO A 63 37.20 -10.80 14.49
N ILE A 64 37.94 -9.75 14.85
CA ILE A 64 39.19 -9.88 15.62
C ILE A 64 38.93 -10.51 16.99
N GLY A 65 37.83 -10.13 17.65
CA GLY A 65 37.38 -10.74 18.90
C GLY A 65 37.06 -12.22 18.74
N VAL A 66 36.24 -12.56 17.75
CA VAL A 66 35.82 -13.95 17.48
C VAL A 66 36.99 -14.85 17.10
N SER A 67 37.94 -14.34 16.30
CA SER A 67 39.16 -15.08 15.94
C SER A 67 40.01 -15.46 17.15
N LYS A 68 39.90 -14.75 18.28
CA LYS A 68 40.67 -15.01 19.50
C LYS A 68 39.93 -15.84 20.54
N THR A 69 38.61 -16.04 20.38
CA THR A 69 37.77 -16.71 21.38
C THR A 69 37.36 -18.12 20.96
N TYR A 70 36.39 -18.24 20.05
CA TYR A 70 35.82 -19.53 19.62
C TYR A 70 35.95 -19.81 18.12
N GLY A 71 36.51 -18.87 17.33
CA GLY A 71 36.74 -19.04 15.90
C GLY A 71 35.51 -18.78 15.03
N PHE A 72 35.74 -18.69 13.72
CA PHE A 72 34.68 -18.42 12.72
C PHE A 72 33.88 -19.68 12.39
N GLN A 73 32.62 -19.49 12.00
CA GLN A 73 31.76 -20.56 11.51
C GLN A 73 32.08 -20.96 10.07
N ASP A 74 31.88 -22.23 9.76
CA ASP A 74 32.07 -22.79 8.42
C ASP A 74 30.92 -22.44 7.46
N LYS A 75 31.19 -22.58 6.16
CA LYS A 75 30.19 -22.42 5.08
C LYS A 75 28.95 -23.29 5.27
N SER A 76 29.12 -24.48 5.85
CA SER A 76 28.02 -25.40 6.14
C SER A 76 27.03 -24.85 7.17
N PHE A 77 27.50 -24.01 8.11
CA PHE A 77 26.65 -23.35 9.09
C PHE A 77 25.77 -22.27 8.44
N LEU A 78 26.32 -21.51 7.50
CA LEU A 78 25.60 -20.45 6.77
C LEU A 78 24.44 -20.99 5.94
N MET A 79 24.60 -22.20 5.39
CA MET A 79 23.58 -22.85 4.56
C MET A 79 22.61 -23.71 5.38
N LYS A 80 22.79 -23.78 6.70
CA LYS A 80 21.94 -24.59 7.58
C LYS A 80 20.67 -23.82 7.93
N THR A 81 19.53 -24.42 7.64
CA THR A 81 18.24 -23.95 8.16
C THR A 81 17.96 -24.63 9.49
N TYR A 82 17.59 -23.84 10.50
CA TYR A 82 17.17 -24.34 11.81
C TYR A 82 15.75 -23.85 12.09
N ASN A 83 14.89 -24.76 12.53
CA ASN A 83 13.51 -24.46 12.91
C ASN A 83 13.33 -24.79 14.39
N GLY A 84 13.43 -23.75 15.22
CA GLY A 84 13.19 -23.83 16.67
C GLY A 84 11.78 -23.43 17.08
N THR A 85 10.91 -23.05 16.13
CA THR A 85 9.57 -22.50 16.42
C THR A 85 8.48 -23.57 16.42
N GLY A 86 8.77 -24.77 15.92
CA GLY A 86 7.80 -25.85 15.72
C GLY A 86 6.83 -25.60 14.56
N ALA A 87 7.02 -24.51 13.79
CA ALA A 87 6.17 -24.18 12.66
C ALA A 87 6.48 -25.04 11.42
N VAL A 88 5.56 -25.09 10.46
CA VAL A 88 5.78 -25.79 9.17
C VAL A 88 6.94 -25.13 8.42
N SER A 89 7.74 -25.90 7.67
CA SER A 89 8.94 -25.44 6.96
C SER A 89 8.71 -24.18 6.10
N VAL A 90 7.55 -24.08 5.45
CA VAL A 90 7.16 -22.91 4.66
C VAL A 90 7.02 -21.66 5.54
N TRP A 91 6.36 -21.79 6.69
CA TRP A 91 6.20 -20.69 7.63
C TRP A 91 7.54 -20.27 8.25
N ASN A 92 8.40 -21.23 8.58
CA ASN A 92 9.76 -20.93 9.07
C ASN A 92 10.59 -20.18 8.03
N TRP A 93 10.44 -20.52 6.74
CA TRP A 93 11.06 -19.79 5.64
C TRP A 93 10.52 -18.36 5.53
N CYS A 94 9.20 -18.16 5.60
CA CYS A 94 8.60 -16.83 5.63
C CYS A 94 9.08 -15.99 6.83
N LEU A 95 9.15 -16.57 8.03
CA LEU A 95 9.63 -15.91 9.24
C LEU A 95 11.09 -15.46 9.12
N SER A 96 11.92 -16.17 8.34
CA SER A 96 13.32 -15.79 8.12
C SER A 96 13.48 -14.42 7.44
N PHE A 97 12.48 -13.97 6.66
CA PHE A 97 12.51 -12.66 6.01
C PHE A 97 12.16 -11.50 6.94
N LEU A 98 11.55 -11.75 8.11
CA LEU A 98 11.10 -10.67 9.00
C LEU A 98 12.26 -9.81 9.53
N SER A 99 13.35 -10.47 9.93
CA SER A 99 14.57 -9.79 10.38
C SER A 99 15.20 -8.97 9.25
N THR A 100 15.32 -9.56 8.05
CA THR A 100 15.88 -8.89 6.88
C THR A 100 15.03 -7.73 6.39
N ALA A 101 13.70 -7.86 6.41
CA ALA A 101 12.78 -6.78 6.05
C ALA A 101 12.92 -5.59 7.01
N SER A 102 13.17 -5.86 8.30
CA SER A 102 13.35 -4.82 9.32
C SER A 102 14.63 -3.98 9.09
N LEU A 103 15.64 -4.48 8.37
CA LEU A 103 16.87 -3.76 8.04
C LEU A 103 16.66 -2.63 7.01
N ILE A 104 15.59 -2.72 6.20
CA ILE A 104 15.32 -1.79 5.10
C ILE A 104 14.15 -0.86 5.44
N VAL A 105 13.75 -0.74 6.71
CA VAL A 105 12.68 0.18 7.12
C VAL A 105 13.22 1.62 7.21
N GLY A 106 12.40 2.61 6.81
CA GLY A 106 12.69 4.04 7.01
C GLY A 106 13.35 4.76 5.83
N PHE A 107 13.49 4.11 4.67
CA PHE A 107 13.97 4.79 3.44
C PHE A 107 13.03 5.89 2.95
N ASP A 108 11.77 5.88 3.40
CA ASP A 108 10.69 6.82 3.10
C ASP A 108 10.75 8.11 3.94
N ALA A 109 11.57 8.13 5.00
CA ALA A 109 11.75 9.30 5.87
C ALA A 109 12.09 10.62 5.12
N PRO A 110 12.90 10.65 4.04
CA PRO A 110 13.12 11.86 3.25
C PRO A 110 11.82 12.43 2.63
N GLY A 111 10.84 11.57 2.32
CA GLY A 111 9.53 11.99 1.82
C GLY A 111 8.72 12.77 2.86
N HIS A 112 8.84 12.42 4.15
CA HIS A 112 8.14 13.12 5.24
C HIS A 112 8.72 14.51 5.56
N ILE A 113 9.94 14.81 5.10
CA ILE A 113 10.64 16.09 5.31
C ILE A 113 10.77 16.85 3.97
N ALA A 114 10.07 16.41 2.92
CA ALA A 114 10.10 17.04 1.61
C ALA A 114 9.74 18.54 1.67
N GLU A 115 8.76 18.93 2.49
CA GLU A 115 8.32 20.32 2.68
C GLU A 115 9.41 21.25 3.25
N GLU A 116 10.41 20.72 3.95
CA GLU A 116 11.52 21.46 4.55
C GLU A 116 12.83 21.31 3.75
N THR A 117 12.77 20.62 2.60
CA THR A 117 13.94 20.29 1.78
C THR A 117 14.02 21.20 0.56
N GLU A 118 15.17 21.84 0.35
CA GLU A 118 15.44 22.57 -0.90
C GLU A 118 15.46 21.60 -2.09
N ASN A 119 14.77 21.94 -3.17
CA ASN A 119 14.59 21.06 -4.35
C ASN A 119 14.01 19.68 -3.97
N ALA A 120 12.91 19.68 -3.21
CA ALA A 120 12.26 18.50 -2.65
C ALA A 120 12.06 17.36 -3.64
N SER A 121 11.59 17.63 -4.87
CA SER A 121 11.34 16.60 -5.89
C SER A 121 12.58 15.76 -6.23
N LEU A 122 13.75 16.40 -6.33
CA LEU A 122 14.99 15.73 -6.67
C LEU A 122 15.69 15.18 -5.43
N ASN A 123 15.76 15.97 -4.37
CA ASN A 123 16.52 15.63 -3.17
C ASN A 123 15.80 14.59 -2.28
N ALA A 124 14.47 14.63 -2.19
CA ALA A 124 13.72 13.58 -1.50
C ALA A 124 13.79 12.25 -2.28
N ALA A 125 13.59 12.28 -3.60
CA ALA A 125 13.68 11.08 -4.45
C ALA A 125 15.09 10.45 -4.42
N ARG A 126 16.14 11.28 -4.54
CA ARG A 126 17.53 10.82 -4.35
C ARG A 126 17.75 10.28 -2.96
N GLY A 127 17.22 10.93 -1.92
CA GLY A 127 17.33 10.47 -0.53
C GLY A 127 16.71 9.08 -0.34
N VAL A 128 15.51 8.86 -0.86
CA VAL A 128 14.82 7.57 -0.82
C VAL A 128 15.63 6.48 -1.53
N PHE A 129 16.03 6.73 -2.78
CA PHE A 129 16.76 5.74 -3.58
C PHE A 129 18.15 5.43 -3.00
N THR A 130 18.91 6.47 -2.65
CA THR A 130 20.28 6.30 -2.11
C THR A 130 20.26 5.63 -0.75
N SER A 131 19.32 5.96 0.13
CA SER A 131 19.21 5.31 1.44
C SER A 131 18.83 3.83 1.31
N ALA A 132 17.86 3.47 0.46
CA ALA A 132 17.50 2.08 0.22
C ALA A 132 18.68 1.27 -0.37
N LEU A 133 19.38 1.84 -1.36
CA LEU A 133 20.55 1.22 -1.98
C LEU A 133 21.71 1.05 -1.00
N LEU A 134 22.07 2.09 -0.23
CA LEU A 134 23.14 2.04 0.78
C LEU A 134 22.80 1.05 1.90
N SER A 135 21.57 1.03 2.39
CA SER A 135 21.13 0.07 3.41
C SER A 135 21.25 -1.37 2.92
N GLY A 136 20.91 -1.64 1.66
CA GLY A 136 21.14 -2.96 1.05
C GLY A 136 22.63 -3.30 0.92
N LEU A 137 23.43 -2.39 0.36
CA LEU A 137 24.86 -2.59 0.11
C LEU A 137 25.70 -2.74 1.38
N LEU A 138 25.38 -1.99 2.44
CA LEU A 138 26.08 -2.06 3.73
C LEU A 138 25.48 -3.14 4.65
N GLY A 139 24.17 -3.40 4.55
CA GLY A 139 23.47 -4.38 5.36
C GLY A 139 23.86 -5.82 5.01
N LEU A 140 23.94 -6.16 3.72
CA LEU A 140 24.24 -7.53 3.28
C LEU A 140 25.60 -8.04 3.80
N PRO A 141 26.73 -7.33 3.64
CA PRO A 141 28.01 -7.74 4.21
C PRO A 141 27.98 -7.84 5.74
N SER A 142 27.25 -6.94 6.41
CA SER A 142 27.12 -6.95 7.87
C SER A 142 26.41 -8.21 8.36
N VAL A 143 25.32 -8.62 7.70
CA VAL A 143 24.60 -9.86 8.01
C VAL A 143 25.51 -11.08 7.83
N PHE A 144 26.24 -11.16 6.71
CA PHE A 144 27.23 -12.23 6.51
C PHE A 144 28.26 -12.27 7.64
N LEU A 145 28.81 -11.11 8.00
CA LEU A 145 29.79 -11.01 9.08
C LEU A 145 29.23 -11.50 10.41
N PHE A 146 28.02 -11.08 10.79
CA PHE A 146 27.38 -11.55 12.02
C PHE A 146 27.13 -13.07 12.00
N LEU A 147 26.73 -13.64 10.87
CA LEU A 147 26.53 -15.08 10.74
C LEU A 147 27.85 -15.85 10.86
N PHE A 148 28.93 -15.39 10.22
CA PHE A 148 30.27 -15.98 10.34
C PHE A 148 30.83 -15.87 11.76
N CYS A 149 30.51 -14.77 12.45
CA CYS A 149 30.97 -14.49 13.80
C CYS A 149 30.11 -15.18 14.88
N SER A 150 28.94 -15.71 14.54
CA SER A 150 27.97 -16.26 15.49
C SER A 150 28.53 -17.47 16.27
N PRO A 151 28.26 -17.62 17.58
CA PRO A 151 28.58 -18.82 18.32
C PRO A 151 27.69 -20.00 17.88
N SER A 152 28.04 -21.22 18.29
CA SER A 152 27.21 -22.40 18.01
C SER A 152 25.78 -22.23 18.55
N LEU A 153 24.78 -22.79 17.86
CA LEU A 153 23.36 -22.63 18.20
C LEU A 153 23.05 -23.03 19.65
N ASN A 154 23.69 -24.08 20.18
CA ASN A 154 23.51 -24.50 21.56
C ASN A 154 24.00 -23.44 22.56
N ASN A 155 25.13 -22.80 22.27
CA ASN A 155 25.65 -21.71 23.10
C ASN A 155 24.82 -20.44 22.93
N LEU A 156 24.23 -20.20 21.76
CA LEU A 156 23.35 -19.05 21.51
C LEU A 156 22.02 -19.19 22.27
N PHE A 157 21.39 -20.37 22.24
CA PHE A 157 20.11 -20.64 22.90
C PHE A 157 20.23 -20.89 24.41
N ALA A 158 21.43 -21.25 24.91
CA ALA A 158 21.69 -21.32 26.34
C ALA A 158 21.75 -19.93 27.01
N LEU A 159 21.75 -18.85 26.23
CA LEU A 159 21.78 -17.48 26.73
C LEU A 159 20.34 -17.05 27.01
N ASP A 160 19.93 -17.18 28.27
CA ASP A 160 18.60 -16.80 28.77
C ASP A 160 18.44 -15.26 28.91
N ALA A 161 18.98 -14.52 27.95
CA ALA A 161 19.03 -13.07 27.94
C ALA A 161 17.95 -12.47 27.03
N PRO A 162 17.24 -11.40 27.46
CA PRO A 162 16.20 -10.75 26.65
C PRO A 162 16.72 -10.19 25.32
N GLN A 163 18.01 -9.85 25.26
CA GLN A 163 18.68 -9.34 24.06
C GLN A 163 19.92 -10.20 23.73
N PRO A 164 19.83 -11.14 22.76
CA PRO A 164 20.91 -12.07 22.43
C PRO A 164 22.22 -11.39 22.00
N PHE A 165 22.13 -10.25 21.31
CA PHE A 165 23.30 -9.50 20.83
C PHE A 165 24.22 -8.98 21.95
N VAL A 166 23.66 -8.61 23.11
CA VAL A 166 24.48 -8.12 24.25
C VAL A 166 25.42 -9.23 24.71
N GLN A 167 24.88 -10.44 24.82
CA GLN A 167 25.60 -11.60 25.29
C GLN A 167 26.56 -12.15 24.22
N PHE A 168 26.18 -12.04 22.95
CA PHE A 168 27.08 -12.28 21.82
C PHE A 168 28.34 -11.41 21.89
N TYR A 169 28.22 -10.13 22.24
CA TYR A 169 29.38 -9.26 22.45
C TYR A 169 30.20 -9.63 23.70
N VAL A 170 29.56 -10.10 24.77
CA VAL A 170 30.28 -10.60 25.96
C VAL A 170 31.18 -11.78 25.59
N LEU A 171 30.67 -12.72 24.80
CA LEU A 171 31.40 -13.93 24.38
C LEU A 171 32.54 -13.63 23.40
N SER A 172 32.37 -12.65 22.53
CA SER A 172 33.36 -12.31 21.49
C SER A 172 34.43 -11.32 21.96
N LEU A 173 34.06 -10.28 22.74
CA LEU A 173 34.95 -9.16 23.09
C LEU A 173 35.30 -9.11 24.59
N GLY A 174 34.67 -9.95 25.42
CA GLY A 174 34.85 -9.98 26.86
C GLY A 174 34.15 -8.84 27.61
N LYS A 175 34.35 -8.80 28.95
CA LYS A 175 33.59 -7.92 29.85
C LYS A 175 33.78 -6.42 29.59
N LYS A 176 34.98 -5.96 29.24
CA LYS A 176 35.22 -4.52 28.99
C LYS A 176 34.80 -4.10 27.57
N GLY A 177 35.02 -4.98 26.59
CA GLY A 177 34.73 -4.69 25.19
C GLY A 177 33.23 -4.55 24.92
N HIS A 178 32.41 -5.49 25.41
CA HIS A 178 30.96 -5.42 25.20
C HIS A 178 30.32 -4.20 25.88
N ILE A 179 30.81 -3.74 27.05
CA ILE A 179 30.27 -2.55 27.72
C ILE A 179 30.43 -1.33 26.82
N PHE A 180 31.64 -1.12 26.27
CA PHE A 180 31.90 0.00 25.36
C PHE A 180 31.00 -0.06 24.13
N LEU A 181 30.91 -1.21 23.48
CA LEU A 181 30.09 -1.36 22.28
C LEU A 181 28.60 -1.15 22.56
N ASN A 182 28.08 -1.68 23.67
CA ASN A 182 26.69 -1.47 24.06
C ASN A 182 26.40 0.00 24.38
N ILE A 183 27.33 0.75 24.97
CA ILE A 183 27.16 2.20 25.17
C ILE A 183 27.02 2.92 23.83
N VAL A 184 27.87 2.58 22.84
CA VAL A 184 27.79 3.15 21.48
C VAL A 184 26.45 2.82 20.83
N ILE A 185 25.99 1.56 20.92
CA ILE A 185 24.70 1.13 20.37
C ILE A 185 23.53 1.83 21.05
N ILE A 186 23.52 1.94 22.39
CA ILE A 186 22.45 2.63 23.13
C ILE A 186 22.39 4.10 22.73
N LEU A 187 23.54 4.78 22.62
CA LEU A 187 23.61 6.17 22.15
C LEU A 187 23.10 6.30 20.71
N GLY A 188 23.51 5.39 19.82
CA GLY A 188 23.04 5.36 18.44
C GLY A 188 21.53 5.17 18.36
N HIS A 189 20.98 4.25 19.17
CA HIS A 189 19.54 3.99 19.22
C HIS A 189 18.76 5.19 19.75
N LEU A 190 19.24 5.86 20.81
CA LEU A 190 18.64 7.09 21.34
C LEU A 190 18.54 8.19 20.27
N LEU A 191 19.62 8.40 19.52
CA LEU A 191 19.63 9.40 18.43
C LEU A 191 18.72 8.97 17.28
N ASN A 192 18.69 7.68 16.92
CA ASN A 192 17.79 7.16 15.90
C ASN A 192 16.32 7.34 16.30
N THR A 193 15.95 7.04 17.55
CA THR A 193 14.61 7.28 18.09
C THR A 193 14.23 8.76 18.00
N THR A 194 15.18 9.67 18.27
CA THR A 194 14.96 11.11 18.12
C THR A 194 14.59 11.48 16.68
N VAL A 195 15.29 10.92 15.68
CA VAL A 195 15.01 11.13 14.26
C VAL A 195 13.70 10.47 13.81
N ALA A 196 13.38 9.30 14.34
CA ALA A 196 12.11 8.62 14.07
C ALA A 196 10.90 9.43 14.59
N ILE A 197 10.96 9.93 15.83
CA ILE A 197 9.93 10.82 16.40
C ILE A 197 9.78 12.07 15.54
N LEU A 198 10.90 12.61 15.06
CA LEU A 198 10.91 13.77 14.18
C LEU A 198 10.10 13.49 12.89
N ALA A 199 10.32 12.37 12.21
CA ALA A 199 9.57 11.98 11.00
C ALA A 199 8.09 11.69 11.32
N SER A 200 7.81 10.87 12.34
CA SER A 200 6.44 10.52 12.74
C SER A 200 5.62 11.73 13.18
N SER A 201 6.24 12.75 13.81
CA SER A 201 5.54 13.97 14.25
C SER A 201 5.01 14.79 13.09
N ARG A 202 5.70 14.78 11.94
CA ARG A 202 5.23 15.45 10.71
C ARG A 202 4.08 14.69 10.08
N LEU A 203 4.14 13.36 10.07
CA LEU A 203 3.04 12.54 9.60
C LEU A 203 1.79 12.75 10.48
N ALA A 204 1.93 12.71 11.81
CA ALA A 204 0.84 12.96 12.74
C ALA A 204 0.28 14.38 12.63
N TYR A 205 1.16 15.38 12.41
CA TYR A 205 0.76 16.76 12.14
C TYR A 205 -0.05 16.88 10.85
N ALA A 206 0.42 16.29 9.74
CA ALA A 206 -0.29 16.32 8.46
C ALA A 206 -1.69 15.71 8.59
N ILE A 207 -1.79 14.52 9.20
CA ILE A 207 -3.08 13.85 9.43
C ILE A 207 -4.00 14.68 10.35
N ALA A 208 -3.45 15.34 11.37
CA ALA A 208 -4.22 16.21 12.26
C ALA A 208 -4.67 17.52 11.58
N ARG A 209 -3.85 18.10 10.69
CA ARG A 209 -4.20 19.26 9.87
C ARG A 209 -5.38 18.94 8.95
N ASP A 210 -5.42 17.71 8.44
CA ASP A 210 -6.47 17.24 7.55
C ASP A 210 -7.74 16.79 8.31
N GLY A 211 -7.78 16.98 9.63
CA GLY A 211 -8.99 16.81 10.46
C GLY A 211 -9.33 15.38 10.85
N VAL A 212 -8.49 14.41 10.48
CA VAL A 212 -8.75 12.96 10.65
C VAL A 212 -8.46 12.49 12.08
N LEU A 213 -7.53 13.14 12.78
CA LEU A 213 -7.03 12.69 14.08
C LEU A 213 -7.88 13.23 15.26
N PHE A 214 -8.08 12.41 16.30
CA PHE A 214 -8.69 12.85 17.56
C PHE A 214 -7.88 14.03 18.16
N LEU A 215 -8.55 15.09 18.62
CA LEU A 215 -7.91 16.36 19.04
C LEU A 215 -7.18 17.13 17.92
N SER A 216 -7.61 16.97 16.66
CA SER A 216 -7.06 17.69 15.48
C SER A 216 -6.87 19.18 15.70
N GLY A 217 -7.80 19.87 16.39
CA GLY A 217 -7.70 21.30 16.68
C GLY A 217 -6.55 21.72 17.62
N TRP A 218 -5.97 20.79 18.39
CA TRP A 218 -4.77 21.04 19.20
C TRP A 218 -3.50 20.52 18.51
N VAL A 219 -3.56 19.33 17.93
CA VAL A 219 -2.40 18.67 17.29
C VAL A 219 -1.96 19.40 16.02
N SER A 220 -2.90 20.00 15.27
CA SER A 220 -2.60 20.80 14.07
C SER A 220 -2.03 22.19 14.34
N LYS A 221 -1.86 22.60 15.61
CA LYS A 221 -1.27 23.90 15.94
C LYS A 221 0.26 23.84 15.86
N ILE A 222 0.82 24.78 15.10
CA ILE A 222 2.27 24.96 14.98
C ILE A 222 2.74 26.01 16.00
N ASP A 223 3.92 25.79 16.58
CA ASP A 223 4.56 26.78 17.46
C ASP A 223 5.17 27.96 16.68
N VAL A 224 5.52 29.05 17.38
CA VAL A 224 6.17 30.27 16.86
C VAL A 224 7.42 29.97 16.01
N GLN A 225 8.07 28.83 16.27
CA GLN A 225 9.28 28.37 15.61
C GLN A 225 9.03 27.47 14.39
N ARG A 226 7.79 27.43 13.89
CA ARG A 226 7.34 26.59 12.75
C ARG A 226 7.53 25.07 12.96
N GLN A 227 7.47 24.60 14.20
CA GLN A 227 7.57 23.18 14.54
C GLN A 227 6.25 22.64 15.10
N PRO A 228 5.82 21.42 14.73
CA PRO A 228 4.59 20.80 15.22
C PRO A 228 4.80 20.18 16.62
N ARG A 229 5.07 21.02 17.63
CA ARG A 229 5.37 20.57 19.00
C ARG A 229 4.25 19.73 19.62
N ASN A 230 3.00 20.08 19.35
CA ASN A 230 1.85 19.34 19.89
C ASN A 230 1.79 17.91 19.33
N SER A 231 2.18 17.70 18.07
CA SER A 231 2.31 16.36 17.48
C SER A 231 3.44 15.53 18.11
N VAL A 232 4.55 16.17 18.48
CA VAL A 232 5.63 15.51 19.22
C VAL A 232 5.15 15.04 20.59
N THR A 233 4.40 15.88 21.32
CA THR A 233 3.78 15.49 22.61
C THR A 233 2.79 14.34 22.45
N LEU A 234 1.95 14.38 21.41
CA LEU A 234 0.98 13.33 21.14
C LEU A 234 1.67 11.97 20.94
N ILE A 235 2.72 11.94 20.12
CA ILE A 235 3.51 10.74 19.87
C ILE A 235 4.16 10.26 21.16
N TRP A 236 4.73 11.16 21.96
CA TRP A 236 5.30 10.79 23.25
C TRP A 236 4.27 10.13 24.18
N ILE A 237 3.08 10.71 24.32
CA ILE A 237 2.01 10.15 25.15
C ILE A 237 1.58 8.77 24.62
N ALA A 238 1.34 8.66 23.31
CA ALA A 238 0.95 7.40 22.69
C ALA A 238 2.02 6.31 22.87
N SER A 239 3.29 6.64 22.62
CA SER A 239 4.42 5.72 22.83
C SER A 239 4.59 5.33 24.29
N SER A 240 4.38 6.25 25.24
CA SER A 240 4.47 5.94 26.68
C SER A 240 3.35 4.99 27.12
N ILE A 241 2.12 5.19 26.62
CA ILE A 241 0.99 4.27 26.87
C ILE A 241 1.29 2.88 26.31
N ILE A 242 1.82 2.79 25.08
CA ILE A 242 2.21 1.53 24.47
C ILE A 242 3.33 0.86 25.29
N LEU A 243 4.29 1.64 25.79
CA LEU A 243 5.41 1.13 26.59
C LEU A 243 4.94 0.52 27.92
N CYS A 244 3.84 1.00 28.51
CA CYS A 244 3.23 0.39 29.71
C CYS A 244 2.84 -1.09 29.52
N THR A 245 2.66 -1.58 28.28
CA THR A 245 2.37 -2.99 28.01
C THR A 245 3.48 -3.93 28.50
N ILE A 246 4.73 -3.45 28.60
CA ILE A 246 5.87 -4.21 29.12
C ILE A 246 5.67 -4.64 30.58
N LEU A 247 4.91 -3.86 31.37
CA LEU A 247 4.65 -4.18 32.79
C LEU A 247 3.84 -5.48 32.92
N PHE A 248 2.87 -5.66 32.03
CA PHE A 248 1.99 -6.81 32.00
C PHE A 248 2.68 -8.06 31.45
N SER A 249 3.28 -7.95 30.25
CA SER A 249 3.94 -9.08 29.62
C SER A 249 4.98 -8.64 28.59
N GLN A 250 6.21 -9.15 28.71
CA GLN A 250 7.27 -8.96 27.72
C GLN A 250 6.87 -9.50 26.35
N VAL A 251 6.18 -10.65 26.32
CA VAL A 251 5.74 -11.29 25.07
C VAL A 251 4.71 -10.41 24.37
N ALA A 252 3.73 -9.88 25.11
CA ALA A 252 2.71 -9.00 24.56
C ALA A 252 3.32 -7.74 23.92
N PHE A 253 4.31 -7.13 24.59
CA PHE A 253 5.05 -5.99 24.05
C PHE A 253 5.77 -6.36 22.74
N THR A 254 6.53 -7.46 22.71
CA THR A 254 7.24 -7.87 21.49
C THR A 254 6.30 -8.24 20.34
N SER A 255 5.14 -8.86 20.63
CA SER A 255 4.11 -9.16 19.65
C SER A 255 3.49 -7.88 19.06
N PHE A 256 3.24 -6.87 19.90
CA PHE A 256 2.71 -5.58 19.45
C PHE A 256 3.69 -4.87 18.51
N ILE A 257 4.98 -4.81 18.87
CA ILE A 257 6.02 -4.22 18.01
C ILE A 257 6.09 -4.96 16.66
N SER A 258 6.03 -6.29 16.68
CA SER A 258 6.08 -7.10 15.45
C SER A 258 4.87 -6.86 14.55
N ALA A 259 3.68 -6.68 15.14
CA ALA A 259 2.45 -6.37 14.43
C ALA A 259 2.45 -4.97 13.80
N MET A 260 3.19 -3.99 14.33
CA MET A 260 3.29 -2.64 13.74
C MET A 260 4.21 -2.60 12.50
N THR A 261 5.22 -3.47 12.43
CA THR A 261 6.13 -3.54 11.27
C THR A 261 5.43 -4.10 10.03
N LEU A 262 4.51 -5.06 10.20
CA LEU A 262 3.87 -5.77 9.10
C LEU A 262 3.03 -4.85 8.18
N PRO A 263 2.13 -3.97 8.68
CA PRO A 263 1.38 -3.03 7.85
C PRO A 263 2.26 -2.12 7.00
N THR A 264 3.38 -1.67 7.55
CA THR A 264 4.34 -0.79 6.85
C THR A 264 4.97 -1.48 5.66
N VAL A 265 5.29 -2.78 5.78
CA VAL A 265 5.83 -3.56 4.65
C VAL A 265 4.72 -3.92 3.65
N CYS A 266 3.51 -4.22 4.14
CA CYS A 266 2.35 -4.52 3.30
C CYS A 266 1.91 -3.32 2.44
N SER A 267 2.02 -2.08 2.92
CA SER A 267 1.68 -0.89 2.13
C SER A 267 2.56 -0.73 0.89
N TYR A 268 3.81 -1.19 0.92
CA TYR A 268 4.73 -1.11 -0.23
C TYR A 268 4.47 -2.19 -1.30
N GLY A 269 3.81 -3.29 -0.95
CA GLY A 269 3.48 -4.36 -1.89
C GLY A 269 2.25 -4.09 -2.77
N LEU A 270 1.55 -2.97 -2.57
CA LEU A 270 0.21 -2.72 -3.12
C LEU A 270 0.18 -2.00 -4.49
N ILE A 271 1.33 -1.63 -5.06
CA ILE A 271 1.44 -0.58 -6.10
C ILE A 271 1.42 -1.10 -7.57
N ALA A 272 1.37 -2.41 -7.85
CA ALA A 272 1.57 -2.90 -9.23
C ALA A 272 0.56 -3.97 -9.69
N CYS A 273 -0.72 -3.64 -9.92
CA CYS A 273 -1.67 -4.65 -10.45
C CYS A 273 -2.90 -4.08 -11.24
N LEU A 274 -2.85 -3.75 -12.55
CA LEU A 274 -4.08 -3.43 -13.34
C LEU A 274 -4.01 -3.53 -14.90
N GLY A 275 -2.84 -3.72 -15.52
CA GLY A 275 -2.63 -3.72 -16.96
C GLY A 275 -2.36 -5.06 -17.68
N ASP A 276 -1.90 -6.15 -17.03
CA ASP A 276 -1.55 -7.42 -17.70
C ASP A 276 -1.82 -8.69 -16.89
N GLU A 277 -1.61 -9.88 -17.47
CA GLU A 277 -1.78 -11.17 -16.81
C GLU A 277 -0.85 -11.40 -15.61
N LYS A 278 0.25 -10.65 -15.51
CA LYS A 278 1.23 -10.75 -14.42
C LYS A 278 0.82 -9.95 -13.20
N ASP A 279 -0.21 -9.12 -13.33
CA ASP A 279 -0.81 -8.39 -12.22
C ASP A 279 -1.61 -9.27 -11.27
N ILE A 280 -1.82 -10.54 -11.62
CA ILE A 280 -2.35 -11.48 -10.65
C ILE A 280 -1.36 -11.69 -9.50
N SER A 281 -1.88 -11.64 -8.27
CA SER A 281 -1.05 -11.97 -7.12
C SER A 281 -0.47 -13.39 -7.23
N VAL A 282 0.74 -13.60 -6.73
CA VAL A 282 1.38 -14.93 -6.68
C VAL A 282 0.46 -15.97 -6.02
N LYS A 283 -0.22 -15.56 -4.94
CA LYS A 283 -1.23 -16.38 -4.26
C LYS A 283 -2.39 -16.77 -5.19
N GLY A 284 -2.90 -15.83 -6.00
CA GLY A 284 -3.94 -16.10 -6.98
C GLY A 284 -3.48 -17.10 -8.04
N LEU A 285 -2.28 -16.92 -8.58
CA LEU A 285 -1.71 -17.81 -9.60
C LEU A 285 -1.51 -19.25 -9.08
N GLU A 286 -1.01 -19.39 -7.85
CA GLU A 286 -0.85 -20.71 -7.21
C GLU A 286 -2.18 -21.44 -7.03
N ILE A 287 -3.22 -20.73 -6.60
CA ILE A 287 -4.57 -21.29 -6.42
C ILE A 287 -5.16 -21.71 -7.78
N ILE A 288 -5.09 -20.86 -8.80
CA ILE A 288 -5.59 -21.17 -10.15
C ILE A 288 -5.00 -22.47 -10.69
N ARG A 289 -3.70 -22.66 -10.51
CA ARG A 289 -3.00 -23.87 -10.97
C ARG A 289 -3.50 -25.13 -10.30
N GLN A 290 -4.05 -25.04 -9.09
CA GLN A 290 -4.59 -26.18 -8.33
C GLN A 290 -6.07 -26.43 -8.62
N CYS A 291 -6.84 -25.40 -9.00
CA CYS A 291 -8.27 -25.51 -9.28
C CYS A 291 -8.59 -26.50 -10.42
N TYR A 292 -9.74 -27.16 -10.29
CA TYR A 292 -10.27 -28.09 -11.29
C TYR A 292 -10.81 -27.34 -12.51
N LYS A 293 -11.56 -26.27 -12.27
CA LYS A 293 -12.10 -25.37 -13.30
C LYS A 293 -11.77 -23.92 -13.00
N VAL A 294 -11.48 -23.16 -14.05
CA VAL A 294 -11.14 -21.75 -13.98
C VAL A 294 -12.04 -21.00 -14.96
N TYR A 295 -12.89 -20.15 -14.40
CA TYR A 295 -13.74 -19.24 -15.15
C TYR A 295 -13.07 -17.87 -15.22
N LEU A 296 -13.14 -17.22 -16.38
CA LEU A 296 -12.70 -15.85 -16.58
C LEU A 296 -13.91 -15.01 -16.94
N GLU A 297 -14.25 -14.07 -16.07
CA GLU A 297 -15.23 -13.05 -16.36
C GLU A 297 -14.64 -12.05 -17.37
N ALA A 298 -15.25 -11.95 -18.56
CA ALA A 298 -14.70 -11.14 -19.66
C ALA A 298 -15.53 -9.89 -20.00
N TYR A 299 -16.57 -9.58 -19.20
CA TYR A 299 -17.47 -8.42 -19.45
C TYR A 299 -17.24 -7.25 -18.49
N THR A 300 -16.27 -7.35 -17.56
CA THR A 300 -15.93 -6.30 -16.59
C THR A 300 -14.61 -5.59 -16.92
N SER A 301 -13.82 -6.12 -17.88
CA SER A 301 -12.65 -5.44 -18.50
C SER A 301 -11.95 -6.31 -19.58
N LEU A 302 -11.00 -5.70 -20.30
CA LEU A 302 -10.22 -6.29 -21.40
C LEU A 302 -8.99 -7.10 -20.95
N LEU A 303 -9.15 -8.31 -20.40
CA LEU A 303 -8.03 -9.27 -20.29
C LEU A 303 -8.08 -10.29 -21.43
N GLU A 304 -7.00 -10.36 -22.22
CA GLU A 304 -6.84 -11.39 -23.25
C GLU A 304 -6.64 -12.79 -22.63
N LYS A 305 -7.15 -13.81 -23.32
CA LYS A 305 -6.95 -15.21 -22.91
C LYS A 305 -5.48 -15.61 -23.08
N LYS A 306 -4.79 -15.80 -21.96
CA LYS A 306 -3.43 -16.36 -21.92
C LYS A 306 -3.39 -17.64 -21.08
N GLU A 307 -4.05 -18.68 -21.57
CA GLU A 307 -4.11 -20.01 -20.93
C GLU A 307 -2.72 -20.59 -20.62
N GLU A 308 -1.73 -20.28 -21.47
CA GLU A 308 -0.32 -20.69 -21.29
C GLU A 308 0.29 -20.16 -19.98
N PHE A 309 -0.01 -18.91 -19.60
CA PHE A 309 0.52 -18.30 -18.39
C PHE A 309 -0.05 -18.94 -17.12
N TYR A 310 -1.36 -19.20 -17.13
CA TYR A 310 -2.07 -19.82 -16.01
C TYR A 310 -1.83 -21.33 -15.91
N GLY A 311 -1.43 -21.98 -17.00
CA GLY A 311 -1.26 -23.44 -17.05
C GLY A 311 -2.57 -24.21 -16.92
N ARG A 312 -3.70 -23.57 -17.24
CA ARG A 312 -5.07 -24.09 -17.14
C ARG A 312 -5.93 -23.54 -18.28
N SER A 313 -6.91 -24.31 -18.73
CA SER A 313 -7.90 -23.81 -19.69
C SER A 313 -8.87 -22.86 -19.01
N LEU A 314 -9.18 -21.76 -19.69
CA LEU A 314 -10.02 -20.67 -19.20
C LEU A 314 -11.40 -20.71 -19.89
N ILE A 315 -12.44 -20.89 -19.08
CA ILE A 315 -13.84 -20.85 -19.52
C ILE A 315 -14.33 -19.42 -19.41
N ILE A 316 -14.77 -18.79 -20.51
CA ILE A 316 -15.33 -17.44 -20.43
C ILE A 316 -16.68 -17.50 -19.73
N ALA A 317 -16.85 -16.70 -18.69
CA ALA A 317 -18.12 -16.45 -18.04
C ALA A 317 -18.67 -15.08 -18.50
N ASN A 318 -19.80 -15.11 -19.21
CA ASN A 318 -20.52 -13.91 -19.63
C ASN A 318 -21.43 -13.39 -18.48
N ARG A 319 -21.96 -12.17 -18.62
CA ARG A 319 -22.82 -11.54 -17.61
C ARG A 319 -24.06 -12.37 -17.26
N GLU A 320 -24.74 -12.93 -18.27
CA GLU A 320 -25.89 -13.83 -18.06
C GLU A 320 -25.49 -15.03 -17.17
N MET A 321 -24.29 -15.60 -17.38
CA MET A 321 -23.79 -16.73 -16.59
C MET A 321 -23.47 -16.36 -15.13
N VAL A 322 -22.95 -15.16 -14.88
CA VAL A 322 -22.56 -14.72 -13.53
C VAL A 322 -23.76 -14.20 -12.75
N GLU A 323 -24.64 -13.41 -13.37
CA GLU A 323 -25.77 -12.74 -12.70
C GLU A 323 -27.05 -13.59 -12.68
N GLN A 324 -27.38 -14.28 -13.77
CA GLN A 324 -28.65 -15.01 -13.93
C GLN A 324 -28.45 -16.52 -13.74
N ASP A 325 -27.51 -17.12 -14.44
CA ASP A 325 -27.24 -18.57 -14.44
C ASP A 325 -26.08 -18.98 -13.51
N SER A 326 -25.96 -18.29 -12.35
CA SER A 326 -24.88 -18.54 -11.37
C SER A 326 -24.83 -19.98 -10.86
N ASP A 327 -25.93 -20.72 -11.01
CA ASP A 327 -26.04 -22.11 -10.60
C ASP A 327 -25.09 -23.03 -11.37
N VAL A 328 -24.78 -22.68 -12.63
CA VAL A 328 -23.79 -23.41 -13.44
C VAL A 328 -22.38 -23.27 -12.87
N LEU A 329 -22.03 -22.09 -12.36
CA LEU A 329 -20.75 -21.82 -11.70
C LEU A 329 -20.62 -22.57 -10.36
N LEU A 330 -21.73 -22.70 -9.64
CA LEU A 330 -21.77 -23.27 -8.28
C LEU A 330 -22.01 -24.78 -8.25
N GLN A 331 -22.50 -25.39 -9.33
CA GLN A 331 -22.90 -26.81 -9.36
C GLN A 331 -21.75 -27.76 -9.00
N ASP A 332 -20.56 -27.50 -9.54
CA ASP A 332 -19.37 -28.34 -9.32
C ASP A 332 -18.55 -27.92 -8.09
N ALA A 333 -18.83 -26.73 -7.53
CA ALA A 333 -18.09 -26.13 -6.42
C ALA A 333 -18.27 -26.88 -5.10
N TYR A 334 -19.27 -27.77 -5.01
CA TYR A 334 -19.47 -28.65 -3.86
C TYR A 334 -18.45 -29.77 -3.73
N LYS A 335 -17.86 -30.18 -4.85
CA LYS A 335 -17.00 -31.37 -4.94
C LYS A 335 -15.57 -31.04 -5.34
N THR A 336 -15.37 -29.91 -6.01
CA THR A 336 -14.10 -29.55 -6.64
C THR A 336 -13.81 -28.07 -6.46
N ASP A 337 -12.53 -27.71 -6.43
CA ASP A 337 -12.10 -26.32 -6.33
C ASP A 337 -12.31 -25.60 -7.66
N ILE A 338 -13.07 -24.51 -7.63
CA ILE A 338 -13.39 -23.66 -8.79
C ILE A 338 -12.86 -22.25 -8.54
N ALA A 339 -12.18 -21.69 -9.54
CA ALA A 339 -11.77 -20.29 -9.53
C ALA A 339 -12.63 -19.47 -10.49
N LEU A 340 -13.06 -18.29 -10.05
CA LEU A 340 -13.62 -17.24 -10.90
C LEU A 340 -12.66 -16.07 -10.90
N LEU A 341 -12.10 -15.76 -12.06
CA LEU A 341 -11.20 -14.64 -12.30
C LEU A 341 -12.03 -13.43 -12.68
N VAL A 342 -11.83 -12.37 -11.91
CA VAL A 342 -12.47 -11.07 -12.04
C VAL A 342 -11.35 -10.06 -12.16
N VAL A 343 -11.53 -9.05 -13.01
CA VAL A 343 -10.47 -8.07 -13.20
C VAL A 343 -10.53 -6.98 -12.14
N GLY A 344 -9.35 -6.58 -11.68
CA GLY A 344 -9.21 -5.73 -10.52
C GLY A 344 -9.66 -6.47 -9.25
N ASN A 345 -10.72 -5.99 -8.61
CA ASN A 345 -11.23 -6.57 -7.37
C ASN A 345 -12.75 -6.76 -7.44
N SER A 346 -13.25 -7.67 -6.60
CA SER A 346 -14.66 -8.07 -6.55
C SER A 346 -15.62 -6.88 -6.46
N ALA A 347 -16.43 -6.70 -7.52
CA ALA A 347 -17.50 -5.71 -7.60
C ALA A 347 -18.80 -6.18 -6.90
N THR A 348 -19.79 -5.31 -6.77
CA THR A 348 -21.05 -5.59 -6.03
C THR A 348 -21.84 -6.79 -6.56
N THR A 349 -21.77 -7.09 -7.87
CA THR A 349 -22.39 -8.27 -8.50
C THR A 349 -21.82 -9.59 -7.97
N HIS A 350 -20.53 -9.62 -7.63
CA HIS A 350 -19.85 -10.79 -7.08
C HIS A 350 -20.22 -11.07 -5.63
N ILE A 351 -20.62 -10.04 -4.87
CA ILE A 351 -21.13 -10.22 -3.51
C ILE A 351 -22.40 -11.05 -3.53
N ASP A 352 -23.28 -10.83 -4.52
CA ASP A 352 -24.48 -11.64 -4.70
C ASP A 352 -24.14 -13.11 -4.99
N LEU A 353 -23.15 -13.37 -5.85
CA LEU A 353 -22.65 -14.73 -6.11
C LEU A 353 -22.12 -15.40 -4.83
N LEU A 354 -21.37 -14.68 -4.00
CA LEU A 354 -20.87 -15.18 -2.71
C LEU A 354 -22.02 -15.46 -1.72
N LEU A 355 -23.09 -14.65 -1.73
CA LEU A 355 -24.28 -14.89 -0.92
C LEU A 355 -25.02 -16.14 -1.37
N ARG A 356 -25.22 -16.33 -2.68
CA ARG A 356 -25.82 -17.55 -3.25
C ARG A 356 -24.99 -18.79 -2.90
N ALA A 357 -23.66 -18.70 -3.00
CA ALA A 357 -22.75 -19.77 -2.59
C ALA A 357 -22.87 -20.10 -1.10
N ARG A 358 -22.98 -19.09 -0.23
CA ARG A 358 -23.16 -19.27 1.22
C ARG A 358 -24.51 -19.90 1.57
N GLN A 359 -25.60 -19.49 0.93
CA GLN A 359 -26.93 -20.11 1.09
C GLN A 359 -26.90 -21.59 0.71
N LYS A 360 -26.08 -21.92 -0.28
CA LYS A 360 -25.83 -23.26 -0.77
C LYS A 360 -24.85 -24.06 0.10
N GLY A 361 -24.23 -23.47 1.12
CA GLY A 361 -23.26 -24.13 2.00
C GLY A 361 -21.89 -24.37 1.37
N ILE A 362 -21.57 -23.67 0.28
CA ILE A 362 -20.29 -23.77 -0.42
C ILE A 362 -19.28 -22.88 0.29
N LEU A 363 -18.10 -23.43 0.60
CA LEU A 363 -16.99 -22.66 1.16
C LEU A 363 -16.41 -21.74 0.07
N THR A 364 -16.31 -20.46 0.38
CA THR A 364 -15.79 -19.44 -0.54
C THR A 364 -14.59 -18.73 0.06
N GLN A 365 -13.61 -18.42 -0.77
CA GLN A 365 -12.42 -17.66 -0.40
C GLN A 365 -12.20 -16.55 -1.42
N ILE A 366 -12.01 -15.32 -0.93
CA ILE A 366 -11.67 -14.17 -1.77
C ILE A 366 -10.14 -14.01 -1.78
N VAL A 367 -9.58 -13.87 -2.98
CA VAL A 367 -8.18 -13.47 -3.18
C VAL A 367 -8.21 -12.03 -3.70
N HIS A 368 -7.75 -11.09 -2.88
CA HIS A 368 -7.75 -9.67 -3.24
C HIS A 368 -6.65 -9.35 -4.25
N ASN A 369 -6.91 -8.34 -5.07
CA ASN A 369 -5.95 -7.73 -5.98
C ASN A 369 -6.10 -6.19 -5.99
N ALA A 370 -5.24 -5.46 -6.71
CA ALA A 370 -5.44 -4.03 -6.84
C ALA A 370 -6.68 -3.71 -7.69
N SER A 371 -7.19 -2.49 -7.54
CA SER A 371 -8.43 -2.02 -8.14
C SER A 371 -8.22 -0.59 -8.60
N ILE A 372 -8.98 -0.17 -9.63
CA ILE A 372 -9.04 1.22 -10.10
C ILE A 372 -9.29 2.20 -8.94
N MET A 373 -10.07 1.78 -7.94
CA MET A 373 -10.37 2.55 -6.73
C MET A 373 -9.13 2.98 -5.95
N ASN A 374 -8.06 2.18 -6.00
CA ASN A 374 -6.80 2.48 -5.32
C ASN A 374 -5.74 2.97 -6.31
N ALA A 375 -5.72 2.41 -7.52
CA ALA A 375 -4.75 2.75 -8.55
C ALA A 375 -4.89 4.19 -9.06
N VAL A 376 -6.07 4.79 -8.90
CA VAL A 376 -6.29 6.21 -9.21
C VAL A 376 -5.34 7.15 -8.47
N SER A 377 -4.71 6.70 -7.38
CA SER A 377 -3.61 7.44 -6.72
C SER A 377 -2.44 7.78 -7.65
N ALA A 378 -2.27 7.09 -8.78
CA ALA A 378 -1.26 7.39 -9.80
C ALA A 378 -1.40 8.81 -10.39
N VAL A 379 -2.61 9.40 -10.33
CA VAL A 379 -2.84 10.80 -10.75
C VAL A 379 -2.33 11.82 -9.73
N GLY A 380 -1.75 11.38 -8.60
CA GLY A 380 -1.21 12.23 -7.55
C GLY A 380 -2.24 12.85 -6.62
N LEU A 381 -3.52 12.54 -6.82
CA LEU A 381 -4.59 12.91 -5.90
C LEU A 381 -4.62 11.96 -4.69
N GLN A 382 -4.86 12.53 -3.52
CA GLN A 382 -4.92 11.82 -2.26
C GLN A 382 -6.21 10.99 -2.19
N LEU A 383 -6.08 9.66 -2.06
CA LEU A 383 -7.22 8.74 -2.06
C LEU A 383 -8.28 9.06 -1.00
N TYR A 384 -7.89 9.61 0.15
CA TYR A 384 -8.82 9.98 1.22
C TYR A 384 -9.63 11.26 0.93
N ASN A 385 -9.23 12.06 -0.08
CA ASN A 385 -10.01 13.20 -0.56
C ASN A 385 -11.01 12.79 -1.65
N PHE A 386 -11.08 11.52 -2.04
CA PHE A 386 -12.15 11.03 -2.91
C PHE A 386 -13.44 10.79 -2.12
N GLY A 387 -14.55 11.29 -2.66
CA GLY A 387 -15.89 11.05 -2.15
C GLY A 387 -16.49 9.78 -2.72
N GLN A 388 -17.82 9.77 -2.82
CA GLN A 388 -18.53 8.63 -3.39
C GLN A 388 -18.18 8.45 -4.88
N THR A 389 -17.63 7.29 -5.25
CA THR A 389 -17.45 6.89 -6.65
C THR A 389 -18.79 6.71 -7.34
N VAL A 390 -18.88 7.15 -8.58
CA VAL A 390 -20.09 7.06 -9.42
C VAL A 390 -19.78 6.32 -10.72
N SER A 391 -20.80 5.69 -11.31
CA SER A 391 -20.69 5.03 -12.61
C SER A 391 -21.59 5.74 -13.62
N LEU A 392 -21.01 6.18 -14.73
CA LEU A 392 -21.74 6.80 -15.84
C LEU A 392 -22.08 5.72 -16.87
N VAL A 393 -23.37 5.53 -17.13
CA VAL A 393 -23.87 4.58 -18.13
C VAL A 393 -24.22 5.30 -19.43
N PHE A 394 -24.21 4.57 -20.54
CA PHE A 394 -24.71 5.12 -21.80
C PHE A 394 -26.19 5.47 -21.69
N PHE A 395 -26.54 6.62 -22.25
CA PHE A 395 -27.91 7.09 -22.33
C PHE A 395 -28.58 6.42 -23.52
N THR A 396 -29.84 6.08 -23.33
CA THR A 396 -30.73 5.80 -24.43
C THR A 396 -31.65 7.01 -24.64
N GLU A 397 -32.41 7.01 -25.74
CA GLU A 397 -33.36 8.10 -26.01
C GLU A 397 -34.39 8.27 -24.88
N THR A 398 -34.81 7.15 -24.28
CA THR A 398 -35.85 7.10 -23.27
C THR A 398 -35.33 7.07 -21.83
N TRP A 399 -34.05 6.70 -21.63
CA TRP A 399 -33.49 6.52 -20.30
C TRP A 399 -32.16 7.26 -20.13
N LYS A 400 -32.24 8.35 -19.35
CA LYS A 400 -31.12 9.24 -19.02
C LYS A 400 -31.00 9.38 -17.50
N PRO A 401 -30.33 8.44 -16.80
CA PRO A 401 -30.25 8.47 -15.35
C PRO A 401 -29.47 9.69 -14.85
N ASN A 402 -30.12 10.52 -14.04
CA ASN A 402 -29.54 11.75 -13.48
C ASN A 402 -29.04 11.60 -12.03
N SER A 403 -29.14 10.41 -11.43
CA SER A 403 -28.72 10.16 -10.04
C SER A 403 -27.23 10.49 -9.81
N ILE A 404 -26.39 10.23 -10.81
CA ILE A 404 -24.96 10.56 -10.81
C ILE A 404 -24.71 12.06 -10.60
N TYR A 405 -25.56 12.93 -11.17
CA TYR A 405 -25.42 14.38 -11.08
C TYR A 405 -25.49 14.86 -9.63
N PHE A 406 -26.46 14.33 -8.87
CA PHE A 406 -26.64 14.70 -7.46
C PHE A 406 -25.49 14.19 -6.57
N ARG A 407 -24.94 13.01 -6.86
CA ARG A 407 -23.78 12.46 -6.12
C ARG A 407 -22.50 13.25 -6.38
N ILE A 408 -22.25 13.63 -7.63
CA ILE A 408 -21.14 14.52 -7.97
C ILE A 408 -21.29 15.85 -7.23
N LYS A 409 -22.51 16.40 -7.19
CA LYS A 409 -22.80 17.62 -6.43
C LYS A 409 -22.47 17.46 -4.94
N GLU A 410 -22.92 16.38 -4.30
CA GLU A 410 -22.63 16.11 -2.88
C GLU A 410 -21.13 16.08 -2.61
N ASN A 411 -20.36 15.36 -3.42
CA ASN A 411 -18.90 15.32 -3.29
C ASN A 411 -18.29 16.72 -3.46
N ARG A 412 -18.74 17.47 -4.47
CA ARG A 412 -18.22 18.82 -4.76
C ARG A 412 -18.56 19.83 -3.66
N ASP A 413 -19.75 19.76 -3.07
CA ASP A 413 -20.19 20.57 -1.93
C ASP A 413 -19.33 20.28 -0.69
N LEU A 414 -18.97 19.01 -0.48
CA LEU A 414 -18.04 18.60 0.59
C LEU A 414 -16.57 18.91 0.27
N GLY A 415 -16.28 19.26 -0.98
CA GLY A 415 -14.95 19.56 -1.49
C GLY A 415 -14.12 18.33 -1.85
N LEU A 416 -14.74 17.16 -2.02
CA LEU A 416 -14.11 15.89 -2.35
C LEU A 416 -13.98 15.68 -3.87
N HIS A 417 -12.93 14.97 -4.29
CA HIS A 417 -12.78 14.48 -5.67
C HIS A 417 -13.84 13.43 -5.98
N THR A 418 -14.20 13.28 -7.25
CA THR A 418 -15.13 12.23 -7.68
C THR A 418 -14.49 11.38 -8.74
N LEU A 419 -14.29 10.09 -8.45
CA LEU A 419 -13.97 9.09 -9.46
C LEU A 419 -15.25 8.69 -10.19
N ILE A 420 -15.23 8.81 -11.52
CA ILE A 420 -16.31 8.43 -12.42
C ILE A 420 -15.84 7.22 -13.22
N LEU A 421 -16.44 6.07 -12.93
CA LEU A 421 -16.27 4.85 -13.71
C LEU A 421 -17.11 4.99 -14.99
N LEU A 422 -16.50 4.72 -16.13
CA LEU A 422 -17.17 4.85 -17.42
C LEU A 422 -17.75 3.49 -17.81
N GLY A 423 -19.03 3.49 -18.12
CA GLY A 423 -19.80 2.27 -18.35
C GLY A 423 -19.40 1.53 -19.62
N GLU A 424 -19.70 0.25 -19.61
CA GLU A 424 -19.66 -0.64 -20.76
C GLU A 424 -21.11 -0.81 -21.25
N PHE A 425 -21.32 -0.69 -22.56
CA PHE A 425 -22.62 -0.96 -23.16
C PHE A 425 -22.65 -2.38 -23.71
N GLU A 426 -23.52 -3.19 -23.16
CA GLU A 426 -24.01 -4.43 -23.74
C GLU A 426 -25.49 -4.50 -23.41
N ASP A 427 -26.37 -3.96 -24.26
CA ASP A 427 -27.78 -4.33 -24.14
C ASP A 427 -28.57 -4.35 -25.46
N ILE A 428 -29.43 -5.37 -25.51
CA ILE A 428 -30.01 -6.05 -26.67
C ILE A 428 -31.35 -5.43 -27.14
N GLU A 429 -31.91 -4.45 -26.44
CA GLU A 429 -33.30 -3.99 -26.68
C GLU A 429 -33.48 -2.55 -27.21
N SER A 430 -32.41 -1.76 -27.37
CA SER A 430 -32.55 -0.32 -27.70
C SER A 430 -32.37 0.05 -29.19
N ILE A 431 -32.16 -0.91 -30.09
CA ILE A 431 -31.85 -0.65 -31.51
C ILE A 431 -33.07 -0.22 -32.34
N ILE A 432 -34.31 -0.47 -31.85
CA ILE A 432 -35.54 -0.20 -32.62
C ILE A 432 -35.84 1.30 -32.80
N LEU A 433 -35.30 2.19 -31.95
CA LEU A 433 -35.62 3.63 -32.01
C LEU A 433 -34.61 4.47 -32.82
N CYS A 434 -33.39 3.99 -33.03
CA CYS A 434 -32.36 4.70 -33.82
C CYS A 434 -32.64 4.74 -35.34
N LEU A 435 -33.81 4.29 -35.79
CA LEU A 435 -34.20 4.22 -37.21
C LEU A 435 -34.73 5.55 -37.79
N LEU A 436 -34.61 6.70 -37.11
CA LEU A 436 -35.23 7.95 -37.57
C LEU A 436 -34.34 9.15 -37.89
N ASP A 437 -33.01 9.12 -37.70
CA ASP A 437 -32.16 10.24 -38.16
C ASP A 437 -30.88 9.78 -38.89
N ASP A 438 -30.74 10.29 -40.11
CA ASP A 438 -29.74 9.97 -41.15
C ASP A 438 -28.28 10.13 -40.71
N ILE A 439 -27.70 9.10 -40.08
CA ILE A 439 -26.24 8.93 -40.01
C ILE A 439 -25.85 7.55 -40.51
N ASP A 440 -25.21 7.57 -41.68
CA ASP A 440 -24.70 6.42 -42.44
C ASP A 440 -23.56 5.73 -41.66
N LEU A 441 -23.90 4.69 -40.90
CA LEU A 441 -22.95 3.75 -40.31
C LEU A 441 -23.53 2.34 -40.43
N ARG A 442 -23.00 1.56 -41.39
CA ARG A 442 -23.31 0.14 -41.56
C ARG A 442 -22.93 -0.63 -40.29
N ILE A 443 -23.91 -0.94 -39.45
CA ILE A 443 -23.77 -1.87 -38.33
C ILE A 443 -24.90 -2.88 -38.44
N ASN A 444 -24.51 -4.10 -38.76
CA ASN A 444 -25.37 -5.21 -39.15
C ASN A 444 -25.89 -5.93 -37.90
N GLU A 445 -27.21 -5.89 -37.70
CA GLU A 445 -27.90 -6.94 -36.95
C GLU A 445 -27.68 -8.32 -37.60
N PRO A 446 -27.83 -9.43 -36.85
CA PRO A 446 -28.07 -10.73 -37.46
C PRO A 446 -29.35 -10.67 -38.31
N SER A 447 -29.29 -11.13 -39.55
CA SER A 447 -30.49 -11.26 -40.39
C SER A 447 -31.56 -12.10 -39.67
N PHE A 448 -32.84 -11.77 -39.89
CA PHE A 448 -34.00 -12.53 -39.38
C PHE A 448 -33.90 -14.06 -39.62
N GLU A 449 -33.13 -14.48 -40.63
CA GLU A 449 -32.78 -15.87 -40.92
C GLU A 449 -31.96 -16.58 -39.82
N SER A 450 -31.16 -15.87 -39.03
CA SER A 450 -30.29 -16.45 -37.99
C SER A 450 -31.01 -16.67 -36.66
N LEU A 451 -31.94 -15.78 -36.31
CA LEU A 451 -32.86 -15.94 -35.17
C LEU A 451 -33.82 -17.11 -35.37
N ALA A 452 -34.31 -17.30 -36.61
CA ALA A 452 -35.11 -18.47 -36.98
C ALA A 452 -34.35 -19.81 -36.88
N ARG A 453 -33.02 -19.79 -36.73
CA ARG A 453 -32.15 -20.98 -36.62
C ARG A 453 -31.57 -21.21 -35.22
N GLY A 454 -31.97 -20.44 -34.21
CA GLY A 454 -31.62 -20.69 -32.81
C GLY A 454 -30.15 -20.49 -32.43
N LYS A 455 -29.38 -19.67 -33.18
CA LYS A 455 -28.01 -19.30 -32.80
C LYS A 455 -27.96 -17.87 -32.27
N LYS A 456 -27.64 -17.73 -30.97
CA LYS A 456 -27.27 -16.45 -30.32
C LYS A 456 -25.84 -16.10 -30.73
N ASN A 457 -25.63 -15.02 -31.49
CA ASN A 457 -24.31 -14.44 -31.74
C ASN A 457 -24.16 -13.20 -30.86
N TYR A 458 -23.08 -13.13 -30.07
CA TYR A 458 -22.77 -12.01 -29.17
C TYR A 458 -21.84 -11.01 -29.88
N GLU A 459 -22.13 -9.71 -29.81
CA GLU A 459 -21.27 -8.65 -30.33
C GLU A 459 -20.12 -8.32 -29.36
N SER A 460 -19.17 -7.51 -29.82
CA SER A 460 -18.02 -7.08 -29.02
C SER A 460 -18.41 -5.95 -28.04
N PRO A 461 -17.91 -5.96 -26.80
CA PRO A 461 -18.26 -4.97 -25.78
C PRO A 461 -17.85 -3.55 -26.21
N ARG A 462 -18.73 -2.57 -25.98
CA ARG A 462 -18.46 -1.15 -26.27
C ARG A 462 -18.13 -0.40 -24.98
N TYR A 463 -16.92 0.16 -24.94
CA TYR A 463 -16.43 0.94 -23.81
C TYR A 463 -16.68 2.44 -24.02
N MET A 464 -17.16 3.12 -22.99
CA MET A 464 -17.35 4.57 -23.03
C MET A 464 -16.02 5.31 -23.02
N SER A 465 -15.83 6.19 -24.01
CA SER A 465 -14.68 7.10 -24.05
C SER A 465 -14.89 8.32 -23.16
N ILE A 466 -13.80 8.94 -22.72
CA ILE A 466 -13.85 10.20 -21.95
C ILE A 466 -14.60 11.31 -22.70
N SER A 467 -14.41 11.39 -24.04
CA SER A 467 -15.12 12.36 -24.87
C SER A 467 -16.64 12.15 -24.84
N HIS A 468 -17.10 10.91 -24.95
CA HIS A 468 -18.53 10.58 -24.86
C HIS A 468 -19.08 10.86 -23.46
N ALA A 469 -18.33 10.49 -22.41
CA ALA A 469 -18.69 10.74 -21.03
C ALA A 469 -18.89 12.23 -20.73
N ILE A 470 -17.96 13.08 -21.19
CA ILE A 470 -18.07 14.54 -21.04
C ILE A 470 -19.32 15.07 -21.75
N GLY A 471 -19.63 14.57 -22.95
CA GLY A 471 -20.85 14.93 -23.68
C GLY A 471 -22.13 14.63 -22.89
N GLN A 472 -22.26 13.41 -22.35
CA GLN A 472 -23.41 13.02 -21.53
C GLN A 472 -23.49 13.79 -20.21
N MET A 473 -22.35 14.11 -19.60
CA MET A 473 -22.32 14.95 -18.41
C MET A 473 -22.83 16.36 -18.73
N LEU A 474 -22.32 17.01 -19.77
CA LEU A 474 -22.82 18.33 -20.18
C LEU A 474 -24.32 18.33 -20.51
N GLU A 475 -24.84 17.24 -21.08
CA GLU A 475 -26.27 17.04 -21.24
C GLU A 475 -27.02 16.97 -19.90
N LEU A 476 -26.50 16.26 -18.89
CA LEU A 476 -27.08 16.25 -17.54
C LEU A 476 -27.07 17.62 -16.89
N GLU A 477 -26.03 18.43 -17.10
CA GLU A 477 -26.01 19.81 -16.63
C GLU A 477 -27.12 20.63 -17.29
N PHE A 478 -27.32 20.49 -18.61
CA PHE A 478 -28.41 21.17 -19.31
C PHE A 478 -29.79 20.76 -18.78
N LEU A 479 -29.98 19.47 -18.46
CA LEU A 479 -31.24 18.94 -17.93
C LEU A 479 -31.50 19.34 -16.47
N CYS A 480 -30.46 19.36 -15.62
CA CYS A 480 -30.61 19.59 -14.18
C CYS A 480 -30.45 21.06 -13.75
N GLY A 481 -29.65 21.84 -14.48
CA GLY A 481 -29.50 23.29 -14.33
C GLY A 481 -28.99 23.79 -12.97
N ARG A 482 -28.17 23.01 -12.24
CA ARG A 482 -27.66 23.38 -10.90
C ARG A 482 -26.22 23.88 -10.88
N LYS A 483 -25.58 24.08 -12.04
CA LYS A 483 -24.21 24.59 -12.19
C LYS A 483 -23.19 23.74 -11.43
N VAL A 484 -23.26 22.42 -11.57
CA VAL A 484 -22.36 21.49 -10.88
C VAL A 484 -21.04 21.37 -11.65
N TYR A 485 -21.11 21.41 -12.97
CA TYR A 485 -19.95 21.45 -13.87
C TYR A 485 -20.36 22.06 -15.22
N ASP A 486 -19.38 22.43 -16.03
CA ASP A 486 -19.54 23.05 -17.34
C ASP A 486 -18.31 22.73 -18.22
N GLU A 487 -18.25 23.29 -19.44
CA GLU A 487 -17.13 23.10 -20.36
C GLU A 487 -15.77 23.53 -19.79
N SER A 488 -15.75 24.46 -18.83
CA SER A 488 -14.53 24.97 -18.19
C SER A 488 -14.10 24.15 -16.98
N THR A 489 -14.92 23.19 -16.55
CA THR A 489 -14.66 22.39 -15.36
C THR A 489 -13.40 21.55 -15.55
N LEU A 490 -12.46 21.72 -14.62
CA LEU A 490 -11.23 20.93 -14.58
C LEU A 490 -11.53 19.49 -14.20
N ALA A 491 -10.86 18.57 -14.89
CA ALA A 491 -10.93 17.15 -14.65
C ALA A 491 -9.63 16.46 -15.05
N ILE A 492 -9.53 15.17 -14.75
CA ILE A 492 -8.43 14.30 -15.17
C ILE A 492 -9.04 13.12 -15.91
N GLY A 493 -8.70 12.98 -17.18
CA GLY A 493 -8.95 11.76 -17.94
C GLY A 493 -7.82 10.77 -17.71
N VAL A 494 -8.16 9.52 -17.40
CA VAL A 494 -7.19 8.43 -17.27
C VAL A 494 -7.59 7.28 -18.18
N ALA A 495 -6.58 6.66 -18.81
CA ALA A 495 -6.75 5.49 -19.65
C ALA A 495 -5.71 4.42 -19.30
N ARG A 496 -6.19 3.17 -19.19
CA ARG A 496 -5.37 1.97 -18.99
C ARG A 496 -4.38 2.10 -17.84
N ILE A 497 -4.88 2.58 -16.71
CA ILE A 497 -4.09 2.81 -15.50
C ILE A 497 -3.42 1.48 -15.06
N GLY A 498 -2.14 1.53 -14.70
CA GLY A 498 -1.34 0.35 -14.36
C GLY A 498 -0.80 -0.44 -15.56
N SER A 499 -1.12 -0.06 -16.81
CA SER A 499 -0.55 -0.68 -18.00
C SER A 499 0.68 0.08 -18.53
N SER A 500 1.50 -0.59 -19.36
CA SER A 500 2.62 0.06 -20.06
C SER A 500 2.21 1.16 -21.03
N THR A 501 0.92 1.22 -21.39
CA THR A 501 0.33 2.23 -22.27
C THR A 501 -0.55 3.22 -21.50
N GLU A 502 -0.40 3.31 -20.19
CA GLU A 502 -1.14 4.25 -19.33
C GLU A 502 -1.07 5.67 -19.89
N LYS A 503 -2.20 6.38 -19.86
CA LYS A 503 -2.27 7.78 -20.25
C LYS A 503 -3.10 8.57 -19.23
N ILE A 504 -2.50 9.61 -18.67
CA ILE A 504 -3.12 10.53 -17.71
C ILE A 504 -3.05 11.92 -18.33
N VAL A 505 -4.19 12.62 -18.39
CA VAL A 505 -4.27 13.98 -18.93
C VAL A 505 -5.23 14.80 -18.08
N ALA A 506 -4.79 15.98 -17.65
CA ALA A 506 -5.62 16.93 -16.92
C ALA A 506 -5.95 18.14 -17.80
N GLY A 507 -7.14 18.68 -17.63
CA GLY A 507 -7.61 19.83 -18.39
C GLY A 507 -9.07 20.13 -18.15
N SER A 508 -9.59 21.15 -18.83
CA SER A 508 -11.02 21.41 -18.84
C SER A 508 -11.78 20.34 -19.61
N PHE A 509 -13.07 20.19 -19.35
CA PHE A 509 -13.96 19.32 -20.13
C PHE A 509 -13.82 19.53 -21.64
N LYS A 510 -13.78 20.79 -22.07
CA LYS A 510 -13.58 21.14 -23.48
C LYS A 510 -12.26 20.61 -24.04
N GLN A 511 -11.17 20.73 -23.29
CA GLN A 511 -9.87 20.24 -23.71
C GLN A 511 -9.85 18.71 -23.75
N LEU A 512 -10.30 18.05 -22.68
CA LEU A 512 -10.31 16.59 -22.55
C LEU A 512 -11.20 15.91 -23.58
N ALA A 513 -12.31 16.53 -23.99
CA ALA A 513 -13.20 15.99 -25.02
C ALA A 513 -12.52 15.85 -26.39
N SER A 514 -11.46 16.63 -26.65
CA SER A 514 -10.68 16.61 -27.90
C SER A 514 -9.46 15.68 -27.87
N VAL A 515 -9.12 15.12 -26.70
CA VAL A 515 -7.94 14.27 -26.53
C VAL A 515 -8.26 12.84 -26.95
N ASP A 516 -7.40 12.26 -27.78
CA ASP A 516 -7.39 10.82 -28.01
C ASP A 516 -6.70 10.09 -26.86
N PHE A 517 -7.49 9.39 -26.03
CA PHE A 517 -6.99 8.58 -24.92
C PHE A 517 -6.54 7.17 -25.34
N GLY A 518 -6.74 6.78 -26.61
CA GLY A 518 -6.45 5.45 -27.13
C GLY A 518 -7.45 4.39 -26.67
N SER A 519 -7.04 3.13 -26.64
CA SER A 519 -7.89 1.99 -26.28
C SER A 519 -8.46 2.06 -24.84
N PRO A 520 -9.61 1.42 -24.57
CA PRO A 520 -10.14 1.28 -23.21
C PRO A 520 -9.19 0.47 -22.29
N LEU A 521 -9.35 0.49 -20.96
CA LEU A 521 -10.42 1.14 -20.15
C LEU A 521 -10.12 2.60 -19.82
N HIS A 522 -11.16 3.44 -19.79
CA HIS A 522 -11.06 4.86 -19.42
C HIS A 522 -11.79 5.14 -18.10
N SER A 523 -11.36 6.17 -17.39
CA SER A 523 -12.09 6.75 -16.25
C SER A 523 -11.92 8.26 -16.24
N LEU A 524 -12.86 8.96 -15.61
CA LEU A 524 -12.83 10.41 -15.49
C LEU A 524 -12.82 10.79 -14.01
N ILE A 525 -12.03 11.78 -13.65
CA ILE A 525 -11.92 12.26 -12.26
C ILE A 525 -12.25 13.73 -12.23
N LEU A 526 -13.21 14.10 -11.39
CA LEU A 526 -13.52 15.50 -11.11
C LEU A 526 -12.77 15.97 -9.87
N PHE A 527 -12.23 17.18 -9.97
CA PHE A 527 -11.62 17.85 -8.84
C PHE A 527 -12.66 18.27 -7.80
N GLY A 528 -12.35 18.00 -6.53
CA GLY A 528 -13.01 18.66 -5.41
C GLY A 528 -12.46 20.07 -5.20
N HIS A 529 -13.06 20.84 -4.29
CA HIS A 529 -12.52 22.15 -3.90
C HIS A 529 -11.43 22.06 -2.81
N ARG A 530 -11.30 20.92 -2.11
CA ARG A 530 -10.23 20.67 -1.13
C ARG A 530 -9.03 20.03 -1.82
N ILE A 531 -8.39 20.76 -2.71
CA ILE A 531 -7.16 20.32 -3.37
C ILE A 531 -5.95 20.81 -2.56
N HIS A 532 -5.04 19.89 -2.25
CA HIS A 532 -3.75 20.21 -1.65
C HIS A 532 -2.77 20.77 -2.69
N ILE A 533 -1.88 21.67 -2.29
CA ILE A 533 -0.91 22.31 -3.20
C ILE A 533 -0.04 21.26 -3.93
N LEU A 534 0.35 20.20 -3.24
CA LEU A 534 1.11 19.09 -3.84
C LEU A 534 0.32 18.33 -4.91
N GLU A 535 -1.00 18.20 -4.76
CA GLU A 535 -1.85 17.56 -5.77
C GLU A 535 -1.87 18.42 -7.04
N ILE A 536 -1.94 19.75 -6.90
CA ILE A 536 -1.84 20.70 -8.02
C ILE A 536 -0.47 20.59 -8.69
N GLU A 537 0.60 20.60 -7.90
CA GLU A 537 1.97 20.56 -8.41
C GLU A 537 2.24 19.25 -9.18
N TYR A 538 1.75 18.12 -8.66
CA TYR A 538 1.86 16.83 -9.34
C TYR A 538 1.04 16.79 -10.63
N ILE A 539 -0.24 17.16 -10.57
CA ILE A 539 -1.13 17.04 -11.72
C ILE A 539 -0.79 18.05 -12.83
N ARG A 540 -0.13 19.16 -12.50
CA ARG A 540 0.35 20.15 -13.48
C ARG A 540 1.26 19.52 -14.54
N ALA A 541 2.01 18.47 -14.21
CA ALA A 541 2.83 17.75 -15.20
C ALA A 541 2.00 17.02 -16.28
N TYR A 542 0.72 16.77 -16.00
CA TYR A 542 -0.22 16.10 -16.89
C TYR A 542 -1.23 17.07 -17.51
N ALA A 543 -1.13 18.36 -17.21
CA ALA A 543 -2.07 19.37 -17.70
C ALA A 543 -1.83 19.72 -19.17
N LEU A 544 -2.91 19.80 -19.96
CA LEU A 544 -2.86 20.26 -21.35
C LEU A 544 -2.52 21.75 -21.44
N ASP A 545 -2.97 22.51 -20.45
CA ASP A 545 -2.66 23.92 -20.26
C ASP A 545 -2.29 24.13 -18.79
N THR A 546 -1.13 24.74 -18.57
CA THR A 546 -0.55 24.92 -17.23
C THR A 546 -0.94 26.23 -16.58
N GLU A 547 -1.42 27.19 -17.37
CA GLU A 547 -2.00 28.45 -16.89
C GLU A 547 -3.41 28.21 -16.34
#